data_AF-A0AAJ6FCI5-F1
#
_entry.id   AF-A0AAJ6FCI5-F1
#
_cell.length_a   1.000
_cell.length_b   1.000
_cell.length_c   1.000
_cell.angle_alpha   90.00
_cell.angle_beta   90.00
_cell.angle_gamma   90.00
#
_symmetry.space_group_name_H-M   'P 1'
#
loop_
_entity.id
_entity.type
_entity.pdbx_description
1 polymer ?
#
loop_
_entity_poly.entity_id
_entity_poly.type
_entity_poly.pdbx_seq_one_letter_code
_entity_poly.pdbx_strand_id
1 'polypeptide(L)'
;MKKVNDFLLQGYTVKVTVIFKGREIIFKEKGVELILKFQNNIKGVFFKFSDIEFEGKFIYSIFIPKIKNENKKKKHKINKKKNYNEKKNKT
;
A
#
# COMPACT_ATOMS: atom_id res chain seq x y z
N MET A 1 4.19 5.23 -10.02
CA MET A 1 4.98 3.99 -9.81
C MET A 1 6.20 4.20 -8.91
N LYS A 2 7.09 5.17 -9.20
CA LYS A 2 8.38 5.37 -8.48
C LYS A 2 8.28 5.32 -6.93
N LYS A 3 7.28 6.00 -6.35
CA LYS A 3 7.06 6.03 -4.90
C LYS A 3 6.84 4.65 -4.27
N VAL A 4 6.18 3.71 -4.95
CA VAL A 4 5.84 2.39 -4.38
C VAL A 4 7.09 1.52 -4.25
N ASN A 5 7.99 1.57 -5.24
CA ASN A 5 9.29 0.89 -5.15
C ASN A 5 10.10 1.42 -3.96
N ASP A 6 10.15 2.74 -3.78
CA ASP A 6 10.88 3.36 -2.66
C ASP A 6 10.28 2.96 -1.30
N PHE A 7 8.95 2.87 -1.19
CA PHE A 7 8.29 2.40 0.03
C PHE A 7 8.61 0.93 0.32
N LEU A 8 8.56 0.06 -0.68
CA LEU A 8 8.85 -1.37 -0.54
C LEU A 8 10.33 -1.61 -0.21
N LEU A 9 11.26 -0.88 -0.84
CA LEU A 9 12.70 -0.92 -0.54
C LEU A 9 13.00 -0.43 0.88
N GLN A 10 12.28 0.59 1.35
CA GLN A 10 12.32 1.03 2.74
C GLN A 10 11.62 0.07 3.71
N GLY A 11 11.11 -1.06 3.23
CA GLY A 11 10.51 -2.11 4.03
C GLY A 11 9.08 -1.78 4.48
N TYR A 12 8.40 -0.80 3.88
CA TYR A 12 6.99 -0.50 4.16
C TYR A 12 6.05 -1.43 3.39
N THR A 13 4.95 -1.79 4.06
CA THR A 13 3.86 -2.53 3.43
C THR A 13 2.96 -1.53 2.72
N VAL A 14 2.56 -1.81 1.50
CA VAL A 14 1.76 -0.90 0.67
C VAL A 14 0.45 -1.59 0.32
N LYS A 15 -0.69 -0.99 0.70
CA LYS A 15 -2.02 -1.41 0.22
C LYS A 15 -2.34 -0.61 -1.04
N VAL A 16 -2.61 -1.29 -2.15
CA VAL A 16 -3.02 -0.66 -3.40
C VAL A 16 -4.51 -0.92 -3.57
N THR A 17 -5.29 0.13 -3.78
CA THR A 17 -6.75 0.05 -3.85
C THR A 17 -7.25 0.76 -5.10
N VAL A 18 -8.09 0.07 -5.86
CA VAL A 18 -8.90 0.64 -6.93
C VAL A 18 -10.27 0.94 -6.34
N ILE A 19 -10.71 2.18 -6.50
CA ILE A 19 -12.00 2.66 -6.02
C ILE A 19 -12.93 2.81 -7.21
N PHE A 20 -14.06 2.13 -7.20
CA PHE A 20 -15.11 2.34 -8.21
C PHE A 20 -16.06 3.45 -7.75
N LYS A 21 -16.32 4.42 -8.63
CA LYS A 21 -17.29 5.48 -8.37
C LYS A 21 -18.65 5.08 -8.92
N GLY A 22 -19.69 5.21 -8.10
CA GLY A 22 -21.07 4.96 -8.52
C GLY A 22 -21.29 3.56 -9.11
N ARG A 23 -21.69 3.51 -10.39
CA ARG A 23 -22.01 2.27 -11.13
C ARG A 23 -20.80 1.62 -11.79
N GLU A 24 -19.60 2.15 -11.59
CA GLU A 24 -18.37 1.61 -12.19
C GLU A 24 -17.97 0.24 -11.64
N ILE A 25 -18.62 -0.24 -10.58
CA ILE A 25 -18.44 -1.60 -10.05
C ILE A 25 -18.80 -2.69 -11.06
N ILE A 26 -19.54 -2.39 -12.12
CA ILE A 26 -19.76 -3.36 -13.22
C ILE A 26 -18.45 -3.72 -13.94
N PHE A 27 -17.42 -2.86 -13.84
CA PHE A 27 -16.10 -3.06 -14.44
C PHE A 27 -15.11 -3.77 -13.51
N LYS A 28 -15.59 -4.68 -12.65
CA LYS A 28 -14.76 -5.48 -11.72
C LYS A 28 -13.54 -6.08 -12.41
N GLU A 29 -13.73 -6.71 -13.56
CA GLU A 29 -12.66 -7.36 -14.33
C GLU A 29 -11.57 -6.38 -14.75
N LYS A 30 -11.95 -5.18 -15.20
CA LYS A 30 -10.97 -4.12 -15.54
C LYS A 30 -10.20 -3.64 -14.30
N GLY A 31 -10.85 -3.60 -13.14
CA GLY A 31 -10.18 -3.27 -11.88
C GLY A 31 -9.16 -4.33 -11.47
N VAL A 32 -9.48 -5.62 -11.64
CA VAL A 32 -8.55 -6.73 -11.43
C VAL A 32 -7.38 -6.64 -12.41
N GLU A 33 -7.67 -6.44 -13.69
CA GLU A 33 -6.65 -6.30 -14.74
C GLU A 33 -5.70 -5.14 -14.43
N LEU A 34 -6.22 -4.02 -13.91
CA LEU A 34 -5.40 -2.87 -13.52
C LEU A 34 -4.43 -3.21 -12.38
N ILE A 35 -4.89 -3.96 -11.36
CA ILE A 35 -4.02 -4.40 -10.25
C ILE A 35 -3.00 -5.44 -10.73
N LEU A 36 -3.37 -6.38 -11.60
CA LEU A 36 -2.45 -7.34 -12.20
C LEU A 36 -1.38 -6.65 -13.04
N LYS A 37 -1.77 -5.69 -13.90
CA LYS A 37 -0.83 -4.84 -14.64
C LYS A 37 0.10 -4.10 -13.70
N PHE A 38 -0.44 -3.59 -12.59
CA PHE A 38 0.35 -2.91 -11.57
C PHE A 38 1.37 -3.87 -10.90
N GLN A 39 0.96 -5.08 -10.52
CA GLN A 39 1.84 -6.12 -9.97
C GLN A 39 2.96 -6.47 -10.95
N ASN A 40 2.64 -6.69 -12.23
CA ASN A 40 3.61 -7.03 -13.28
C ASN A 40 4.58 -5.88 -13.58
N ASN A 41 4.10 -4.63 -13.52
CA ASN A 41 4.93 -3.44 -13.75
C ASN A 41 5.92 -3.20 -12.61
N ILE A 42 5.59 -3.62 -11.39
CA ILE A 42 6.53 -3.62 -10.28
C ILE A 42 7.45 -4.83 -10.45
N LYS A 43 8.47 -4.70 -11.30
CA LYS A 43 9.53 -5.70 -11.42
C LYS A 43 10.47 -5.57 -10.21
N GLY A 44 10.41 -6.54 -9.29
CA GLY A 44 11.36 -6.66 -8.20
C GLY A 44 11.17 -7.93 -7.38
N VAL A 45 12.24 -8.70 -7.18
CA VAL A 45 12.24 -9.99 -6.44
C VAL A 45 12.00 -9.81 -4.93
N PHE A 46 11.95 -8.55 -4.46
CA PHE A 46 12.08 -8.16 -3.05
C PHE A 46 10.77 -7.98 -2.30
N PHE A 47 9.62 -8.32 -2.90
CA PHE A 47 8.32 -8.24 -2.22
C PHE A 47 7.43 -9.43 -2.62
N LYS A 48 6.43 -9.71 -1.78
CA LYS A 48 5.31 -10.62 -2.05
C LYS A 48 4.05 -9.76 -2.16
N PHE A 49 3.06 -10.21 -2.91
CA PHE A 49 1.74 -9.59 -2.93
C PHE A 49 0.70 -10.59 -2.44
N SER A 50 -0.36 -10.10 -1.82
CA SER A 50 -1.54 -10.90 -1.48
C SER A 50 -2.41 -11.12 -2.71
N ASP A 51 -3.34 -12.06 -2.59
CA ASP A 51 -4.44 -12.18 -3.54
C ASP A 51 -5.23 -10.87 -3.64
N ILE A 52 -5.93 -10.71 -4.76
CA ILE A 52 -6.76 -9.55 -5.04
C ILE A 52 -8.09 -9.75 -4.33
N GLU A 53 -8.37 -8.88 -3.36
CA GLU A 53 -9.56 -8.93 -2.53
C GLU A 53 -10.56 -7.84 -2.92
N PHE A 54 -11.84 -8.14 -2.72
CA PHE A 54 -12.95 -7.25 -3.02
C PHE A 54 -13.67 -6.87 -1.72
N GLU A 55 -13.81 -5.58 -1.47
CA GLU A 55 -14.52 -5.06 -0.31
C GLU A 55 -15.48 -3.95 -0.78
N GLY A 56 -16.76 -4.31 -0.93
CA GLY A 56 -17.79 -3.38 -1.40
C GLY A 56 -17.45 -2.75 -2.75
N LYS A 57 -17.14 -1.45 -2.75
CA LYS A 57 -16.80 -0.65 -3.96
C LYS A 57 -15.29 -0.56 -4.23
N PHE A 58 -14.50 -1.37 -3.55
CA PHE A 58 -13.05 -1.33 -3.63
C PHE A 58 -12.50 -2.71 -3.99
N ILE A 59 -11.44 -2.71 -4.79
CA ILE A 59 -10.58 -3.89 -4.99
C ILE A 59 -9.20 -3.50 -4.51
N TYR A 60 -8.53 -4.41 -3.79
CA TYR A 60 -7.18 -4.13 -3.34
C TYR A 60 -6.27 -5.36 -3.36
N SER A 61 -4.98 -5.09 -3.33
CA SER A 61 -3.93 -6.09 -3.06
C SER A 61 -2.85 -5.43 -2.19
N ILE A 62 -2.26 -6.23 -1.30
CA ILE A 62 -1.28 -5.78 -0.33
C ILE A 62 0.10 -6.25 -0.76
N PHE A 63 1.03 -5.31 -0.88
CA PHE A 63 2.43 -5.55 -1.22
C PHE A 63 3.26 -5.56 0.06
N ILE A 64 3.86 -6.70 0.35
CA ILE A 64 4.64 -6.97 1.55
C ILE A 64 6.12 -7.11 1.15
N PRO A 65 7.01 -6.22 1.62
CA PRO A 65 8.42 -6.34 1.33
C PRO A 65 9.01 -7.57 2.04
N LYS A 66 9.88 -8.30 1.35
CA LYS A 66 10.63 -9.44 1.89
C LYS A 66 11.78 -8.98 2.79
N ILE A 67 12.22 -7.72 2.65
CA ILE A 67 13.28 -7.12 3.47
C ILE A 67 12.71 -6.84 4.88
N LYS A 68 13.16 -7.59 5.89
CA LYS A 68 12.84 -7.33 7.30
C LYS A 68 13.62 -6.09 7.77
N ASN A 69 12.98 -4.91 7.74
CA ASN A 69 13.62 -3.68 8.21
C ASN A 69 13.43 -3.46 9.72
N GLU A 70 14.52 -3.59 10.49
CA GLU A 70 14.64 -3.07 11.86
C GLU A 70 14.39 -1.54 11.93
N ASN A 71 14.70 -0.83 10.83
CA ASN A 71 14.47 0.61 10.65
C ASN A 71 12.98 1.00 10.62
N LYS A 72 12.08 0.07 10.29
CA LYS A 72 10.62 0.27 10.31
C LYS A 72 10.14 0.57 11.73
N LYS A 73 10.69 -0.13 12.74
CA LYS A 73 10.40 0.12 14.17
C LYS A 73 10.88 1.51 14.62
N LYS A 74 12.07 1.96 14.17
CA LYS A 74 12.62 3.28 14.53
C LYS A 74 11.79 4.43 13.94
N LYS A 75 11.48 4.42 12.64
CA LYS A 75 10.66 5.49 12.01
C LYS A 75 9.21 5.53 12.54
N HIS A 76 8.60 4.38 12.83
CA HIS A 76 7.25 4.35 13.42
C HIS A 76 7.21 4.96 14.83
N LYS A 77 8.25 4.71 15.65
CA LYS A 77 8.41 5.37 16.97
C LYS A 77 8.58 6.89 16.85
N ILE A 78 9.37 7.36 15.87
CA ILE A 78 9.62 8.80 15.64
C ILE A 78 8.34 9.53 15.19
N ASN A 79 7.58 8.98 14.24
CA ASN A 79 6.34 9.59 13.78
C ASN A 79 5.23 9.58 14.84
N LYS A 80 5.16 8.54 15.69
CA LYS A 80 4.22 8.51 16.83
C LYS A 80 4.55 9.61 17.86
N LYS A 81 5.84 9.88 18.10
CA LYS A 81 6.30 10.97 18.99
C LYS A 81 5.97 12.36 18.44
N LYS A 82 6.18 12.60 17.13
CA LYS A 82 5.83 13.88 16.49
C LYS A 82 4.32 14.18 16.53
N ASN A 83 3.48 13.21 16.19
CA ASN A 83 2.02 13.36 16.24
C ASN A 83 1.48 13.60 17.66
N TYR A 84 2.12 13.06 18.69
CA TYR A 84 1.74 13.32 20.08
C TYR A 84 2.10 14.76 20.50
N ASN A 85 3.29 15.23 20.11
CA ASN A 85 3.75 16.58 20.44
C ASN A 85 2.96 17.67 19.69
N GLU A 86 2.58 17.46 18.42
CA GLU A 86 1.72 18.39 17.68
C GLU A 86 0.31 18.49 18.25
N LYS A 87 -0.25 17.41 18.80
CA LYS A 87 -1.55 17.44 19.49
C LYS A 87 -1.48 18.19 20.82
N LYS A 88 -0.37 18.04 21.56
CA LYS A 88 -0.15 18.70 22.85
C LYS A 88 0.05 20.21 22.72
N ASN A 89 0.58 20.68 21.59
CA ASN A 89 0.82 22.10 21.33
C ASN A 89 -0.41 22.82 20.71
N LYS A 90 -1.54 22.12 20.54
CA LYS A 90 -2.77 22.65 19.92
C LYS A 90 -3.96 22.72 20.89
N THR A 91 -3.73 22.42 22.17
CA THR A 91 -4.66 22.54 23.30
C THR A 91 -4.02 23.47 24.33
#